data_AF-A0A1I0LA56-F1
#
_entry.id   AF-A0A1I0LA56-F1
#
_cell.length_a   1.000
_cell.length_b   1.000
_cell.length_c   1.000
_cell.angle_alpha   90.00
_cell.angle_beta   90.00
_cell.angle_gamma   90.00
#
_symmetry.space_group_name_H-M   'P 1'
#
loop_
_entity.id
_entity.type
_entity.pdbx_description
1 polymer ?
#
loop_
_entity_poly.entity_id
_entity_poly.type
_entity_poly.pdbx_seq_one_letter_code
_entity_poly.pdbx_strand_id
1 'polypeptide(L)'
;MGLLVYEVLACFVVVVLGWLFWGWMGGGWRAAVLLAVSGGGALALSLEGELRGRVVAWWARVRLAWWARRWPRLPERAPLTPCRDCGKALPYPCVTPLCDDCLSQPTFAEIQRQADAMAARWGQARAESEDLRTILEAERRKHAETEARADGLRLQVTKDLEHELRQETRVRALNRALMAARAETRAASIKGEAESVVLTASLRRWEDRCRRAVLELRRRRQHHAELMGYVGLLKQALRKAQRNLSAADAAVLRRFDEARAYCRELEHERRERTRQQERADELHRRLETAERDHEATAEALRTALRERDALDKERTRLAVDLEVLGEHLERAQESARHPEDSE
;
A
#
# COMPACT_ATOMS: atom_id res chain seq x y z
N MET A 1 -21.46 31.10 -4.66
CA MET A 1 -22.48 30.15 -4.16
C MET A 1 -22.14 28.69 -4.44
N GLY A 2 -21.62 28.29 -5.61
CA GLY A 2 -21.33 26.87 -5.90
C GLY A 2 -20.20 26.22 -5.09
N LEU A 3 -19.18 26.98 -4.67
CA LEU A 3 -18.05 26.45 -3.88
C LEU A 3 -18.41 26.10 -2.43
N LEU A 4 -19.27 26.91 -1.79
CA LEU A 4 -19.75 26.66 -0.43
C LEU A 4 -20.65 25.41 -0.36
N VAL A 5 -21.44 25.16 -1.41
CA VAL A 5 -22.27 23.95 -1.48
C VAL A 5 -21.41 22.70 -1.57
N TYR A 6 -20.27 22.75 -2.28
CA TYR A 6 -19.37 21.61 -2.42
C TYR A 6 -18.60 21.30 -1.13
N GLU A 7 -18.16 22.31 -0.39
CA GLU A 7 -17.51 22.12 0.92
C GLU A 7 -18.47 21.55 1.96
N VAL A 8 -19.72 22.04 1.98
CA VAL A 8 -20.74 21.51 2.91
C VAL A 8 -21.12 20.08 2.55
N LEU A 9 -21.22 19.73 1.26
CA LEU A 9 -21.49 18.35 0.84
C LEU A 9 -20.32 17.41 1.16
N ALA A 10 -19.08 17.86 0.97
CA ALA A 10 -17.89 17.07 1.27
C ALA A 10 -17.78 16.79 2.78
N CYS A 11 -18.04 17.80 3.62
CA CYS A 11 -18.11 17.63 5.07
C CYS A 11 -19.24 16.68 5.48
N PHE A 12 -20.41 16.78 4.85
CA PHE A 12 -21.55 15.91 5.15
C PHE A 12 -21.29 14.44 4.79
N VAL A 13 -20.67 14.18 3.63
CA VAL A 13 -20.30 12.82 3.20
C VAL A 13 -19.26 12.20 4.13
N VAL A 14 -18.27 12.97 4.59
CA VAL A 14 -17.25 12.48 5.54
C VAL A 14 -17.87 12.16 6.90
N VAL A 15 -18.78 13.00 7.39
CA VAL A 15 -19.45 12.76 8.68
C VAL A 15 -20.39 11.56 8.60
N VAL A 16 -21.20 11.44 7.54
CA VAL A 16 -22.15 10.33 7.38
C VAL A 16 -21.43 8.99 7.16
N LEU A 17 -20.36 8.97 6.34
CA LEU A 17 -19.54 7.77 6.18
C LEU A 17 -18.78 7.43 7.46
N GLY A 18 -18.30 8.44 8.20
CA GLY A 18 -17.68 8.25 9.51
C GLY A 18 -18.65 7.63 10.53
N TRP A 19 -19.90 8.08 10.52
CA TRP A 19 -20.94 7.61 11.45
C TRP A 19 -21.45 6.20 11.11
N LEU A 20 -21.72 5.93 9.84
CA LEU A 20 -22.11 4.59 9.36
C LEU A 20 -20.98 3.56 9.58
N PHE A 21 -19.72 4.00 9.50
CA PHE A 21 -18.57 3.13 9.75
C PHE A 21 -18.29 2.92 11.25
N TRP A 22 -18.57 3.91 12.11
CA TRP A 22 -18.46 3.80 13.56
C TRP A 22 -19.54 2.91 14.18
N GLY A 23 -20.78 2.98 13.68
CA GLY A 23 -21.90 2.16 14.17
C GLY A 23 -21.75 0.67 13.87
N TRP A 24 -20.91 0.29 12.90
CA TRP A 24 -20.84 -1.09 12.41
C TRP A 24 -19.64 -1.90 12.92
N MET A 25 -18.61 -1.27 13.50
CA MET A 25 -17.34 -1.95 13.82
C MET A 25 -16.78 -1.49 15.17
N GLY A 26 -17.09 -2.24 16.22
CA GLY A 26 -16.51 -2.05 17.56
C GLY A 26 -14.98 -2.18 17.55
N GLY A 27 -14.30 -1.20 18.17
CA GLY A 27 -12.88 -1.27 18.54
C GLY A 27 -12.04 -0.06 18.08
N GLY A 28 -11.84 0.90 18.98
CA GLY A 28 -11.20 2.21 18.75
C GLY A 28 -9.72 2.25 18.34
N TRP A 29 -9.05 1.11 18.13
CA TRP A 29 -7.61 1.08 17.76
C TRP A 29 -7.36 1.08 16.25
N ARG A 30 -8.39 0.87 15.43
CA ARG A 30 -8.24 0.75 13.96
C ARG A 30 -8.22 2.08 13.22
N ALA A 31 -8.78 3.15 13.81
CA ALA A 31 -8.77 4.49 13.23
C ALA A 31 -7.35 5.09 13.15
N ALA A 32 -6.49 4.85 14.15
CA ALA A 32 -5.09 5.31 14.13
C ALA A 32 -4.26 4.61 13.04
N VAL A 33 -4.55 3.34 12.78
CA VAL A 33 -3.88 2.56 11.72
C VAL A 33 -4.40 2.97 10.34
N LEU A 34 -5.71 3.22 10.18
CA LEU A 34 -6.27 3.69 8.91
C LEU A 34 -5.84 5.11 8.56
N LEU A 35 -5.78 6.05 9.53
CA LEU A 35 -5.21 7.38 9.33
C LEU A 35 -3.72 7.35 8.99
N ALA A 36 -2.95 6.42 9.58
CA ALA A 36 -1.55 6.20 9.20
C ALA A 36 -1.42 5.56 7.81
N VAL A 37 -2.39 4.73 7.40
CA VAL A 37 -2.37 3.98 6.14
C VAL A 37 -2.85 4.79 4.95
N SER A 38 -3.86 5.66 5.12
CA SER A 38 -4.39 6.51 4.05
C SER A 38 -3.68 7.87 3.95
N GLY A 39 -3.19 8.43 5.06
CA GLY A 39 -2.49 9.73 5.06
C GLY A 39 -1.07 9.69 4.50
N GLY A 40 -0.37 8.55 4.58
CA GLY A 40 1.02 8.43 4.12
C GLY A 40 1.19 8.42 2.59
N GLY A 41 0.18 7.94 1.86
CA GLY A 41 0.22 7.86 0.39
C GLY A 41 0.23 9.22 -0.30
N ALA A 42 -0.53 10.19 0.25
CA ALA A 42 -0.58 11.55 -0.28
C ALA A 42 0.72 12.34 -0.01
N LEU A 43 1.42 12.06 1.10
CA LEU A 43 2.70 12.71 1.44
C LEU A 43 3.89 12.19 0.61
N ALA A 44 3.86 10.93 0.16
CA ALA A 44 4.92 10.35 -0.67
C ALA A 44 4.97 10.92 -2.10
N LEU A 45 3.92 11.63 -2.53
CA LEU A 45 3.81 12.20 -3.89
C LEU A 45 4.36 13.61 -4.03
N SER A 46 4.57 14.31 -2.91
CA SER A 46 5.17 15.65 -2.91
C SER A 46 6.68 15.66 -2.64
N LEU A 47 7.30 14.48 -2.41
CA LEU A 47 8.74 14.34 -2.17
C LEU A 47 9.45 13.98 -3.48
N GLU A 48 10.38 14.83 -3.92
CA GLU A 48 11.24 14.56 -5.08
C GLU A 48 12.52 13.80 -4.69
N GLY A 49 13.04 13.00 -5.62
CA GLY A 49 14.36 12.37 -5.52
C GLY A 49 14.45 11.17 -4.56
N GLU A 50 15.64 10.99 -3.98
CA GLU A 50 16.07 9.81 -3.22
C GLU A 50 15.18 9.51 -1.99
N LEU A 51 14.55 10.55 -1.42
CA LEU A 51 13.63 10.46 -0.29
C LEU A 51 12.35 9.68 -0.64
N ARG A 52 11.85 9.79 -1.87
CA ARG A 52 10.65 9.07 -2.32
C ARG A 52 10.88 7.56 -2.34
N GLY A 53 12.05 7.13 -2.82
CA GLY A 53 12.44 5.72 -2.82
C GLY A 53 12.52 5.14 -1.40
N ARG A 54 13.09 5.90 -0.46
CA ARG A 54 13.19 5.48 0.95
C ARG A 54 11.83 5.38 1.63
N VAL A 55 10.91 6.32 1.37
CA VAL A 55 9.54 6.31 1.92
C VAL A 55 8.72 5.13 1.39
N VAL A 56 8.81 4.82 0.09
CA VAL A 56 8.11 3.66 -0.51
C VAL A 56 8.68 2.34 0.00
N ALA A 57 10.01 2.23 0.09
CA ALA A 57 10.67 1.04 0.64
C ALA A 57 10.32 0.82 2.12
N TRP A 58 10.25 1.90 2.91
CA TRP A 58 9.79 1.87 4.31
C TRP A 58 8.36 1.35 4.41
N TRP A 59 7.46 1.85 3.56
CA TRP A 59 6.06 1.43 3.52
C TRP A 59 5.88 -0.06 3.19
N ALA A 60 6.65 -0.58 2.23
CA ALA A 60 6.66 -2.00 1.90
C ALA A 60 7.09 -2.88 3.10
N ARG A 61 8.11 -2.45 3.85
CA ARG A 61 8.61 -3.17 5.03
C ARG A 61 7.60 -3.16 6.18
N VAL A 62 6.93 -2.03 6.45
CA VAL A 62 5.89 -1.92 7.48
C VAL A 62 4.67 -2.80 7.14
N ARG A 63 4.35 -2.97 5.86
CA ARG A 63 3.24 -3.82 5.43
C ARG A 63 3.56 -5.32 5.56
N LEU A 64 4.79 -5.73 5.22
CA LEU A 64 5.30 -7.09 5.46
C LEU A 64 5.38 -7.42 6.95
N ALA A 65 5.82 -6.45 7.75
CA ALA A 65 5.86 -6.48 9.21
C ALA A 65 4.49 -6.74 9.87
N TRP A 66 3.48 -6.02 9.40
CA TRP A 66 2.10 -6.19 9.85
C TRP A 66 1.55 -7.57 9.48
N TRP A 67 1.91 -8.07 8.29
CA TRP A 67 1.59 -9.43 7.86
C TRP A 67 2.22 -10.50 8.77
N ALA A 68 3.50 -10.36 9.12
CA ALA A 68 4.21 -11.31 9.98
C ALA A 68 3.64 -11.38 11.41
N ARG A 69 3.17 -10.26 11.98
CA ARG A 69 2.54 -10.24 13.31
C ARG A 69 1.14 -10.86 13.36
N ARG A 70 0.46 -10.97 12.23
CA ARG A 70 -0.91 -11.48 12.15
C ARG A 70 -0.97 -13.00 11.97
N TRP A 71 0.19 -13.64 11.77
CA TRP A 71 0.31 -15.09 11.84
C TRP A 71 0.24 -15.53 13.32
N PRO A 72 -0.69 -16.44 13.69
CA PRO A 72 -0.70 -17.00 15.03
C PRO A 72 0.62 -17.73 15.29
N ARG A 73 1.18 -17.54 16.49
CA ARG A 73 2.31 -18.36 16.96
C ARG A 73 1.87 -19.82 16.89
N LEU A 74 2.61 -20.63 16.13
CA LEU A 74 2.39 -22.07 16.06
C LEU A 74 2.37 -22.63 17.49
N PRO A 75 1.38 -23.45 17.86
CA PRO A 75 1.26 -23.96 19.23
C PRO A 75 2.52 -24.75 19.60
N GLU A 76 3.07 -24.47 20.78
CA GLU A 76 4.11 -25.28 21.42
C GLU A 76 3.55 -26.68 21.66
N ARG A 77 3.99 -27.67 20.87
CA ARG A 77 3.65 -29.07 21.08
C ARG A 77 4.76 -29.76 21.87
N ALA A 78 4.36 -30.64 22.79
CA ALA A 78 5.26 -31.46 23.58
C ALA A 78 6.20 -32.31 22.69
N PRO A 79 7.46 -32.52 23.08
CA PRO A 79 8.45 -33.23 22.27
C PRO A 79 8.02 -34.68 22.05
N LEU A 80 7.81 -35.05 20.78
CA LEU A 80 7.49 -36.41 20.36
C LEU A 80 8.77 -37.24 20.14
N THR A 81 8.56 -38.55 20.26
CA THR A 81 9.50 -39.68 20.35
C THR A 81 10.80 -39.59 19.53
N PRO A 82 11.94 -40.06 20.08
CA PRO A 82 13.24 -40.04 19.41
C PRO A 82 13.30 -41.00 18.21
N CYS A 83 13.99 -40.58 17.15
CA CYS A 83 14.32 -41.41 16.00
C CYS A 83 15.11 -42.66 16.43
N ARG A 84 14.73 -43.84 15.90
CA ARG A 84 15.30 -45.14 16.28
C ARG A 84 16.77 -45.33 15.88
N ASP A 85 17.24 -44.62 14.86
CA ASP A 85 18.61 -44.79 14.32
C ASP A 85 19.60 -43.72 14.79
N CYS A 86 19.15 -42.49 15.06
CA CYS A 86 20.04 -41.38 15.43
C CYS A 86 19.71 -40.71 16.77
N GLY A 87 18.64 -41.14 17.46
CA GLY A 87 18.25 -40.63 18.78
C GLY A 87 17.73 -39.19 18.82
N LYS A 88 17.68 -38.48 17.69
CA LYS A 88 17.16 -37.11 17.63
C LYS A 88 15.63 -37.09 17.56
N ALA A 89 15.00 -36.26 18.39
CA ALA A 89 13.56 -36.04 18.39
C ALA A 89 13.15 -35.23 17.15
N LEU A 90 12.27 -35.79 16.32
CA LEU A 90 11.73 -35.13 15.13
C LEU A 90 10.31 -34.61 15.41
N PRO A 91 9.92 -33.46 14.83
CA PRO A 91 8.63 -32.84 15.09
C PRO A 91 7.41 -33.55 14.45
N TYR A 92 7.61 -34.63 13.68
CA TYR A 92 6.54 -35.39 13.03
C TYR A 92 6.82 -36.91 13.07
N PRO A 93 5.81 -37.78 13.24
CA PRO A 93 5.98 -39.23 13.09
C PRO A 93 6.19 -39.57 11.60
N CYS A 94 7.36 -40.11 11.23
CA CYS A 94 7.62 -40.61 9.88
C CYS A 94 7.79 -42.14 9.87
N VAL A 95 7.18 -42.79 8.88
CA VAL A 95 7.27 -44.25 8.63
C VAL A 95 8.23 -44.54 7.45
N THR A 96 8.99 -43.56 6.96
CA THR A 96 9.86 -43.72 5.78
C THR A 96 11.17 -42.94 5.90
N PRO A 97 12.27 -43.43 5.26
CA PRO A 97 13.56 -42.75 5.27
C PRO A 97 13.42 -41.36 4.64
N LEU A 98 13.89 -40.34 5.36
CA LEU A 98 13.72 -38.93 5.02
C LEU A 98 14.30 -38.60 3.63
N CYS A 99 13.49 -38.00 2.77
CA CYS A 99 13.90 -37.46 1.47
C CYS A 99 14.71 -36.16 1.64
N ASP A 100 15.47 -35.77 0.60
CA ASP A 100 16.30 -34.55 0.58
C ASP A 100 15.52 -33.27 0.92
N ASP A 101 14.21 -33.24 0.70
CA ASP A 101 13.33 -32.12 1.08
C ASP A 101 13.19 -31.93 2.60
N CYS A 102 13.36 -32.97 3.40
CA CYS A 102 13.32 -32.86 4.86
C CYS A 102 14.66 -32.40 5.46
N LEU A 103 15.77 -32.63 4.76
CA LEU A 103 17.10 -32.13 5.13
C LEU A 103 17.30 -30.64 4.79
N SER A 104 16.43 -30.07 3.94
CA SER A 104 16.50 -28.67 3.53
C SER A 104 15.71 -27.71 4.43
N GLN A 105 14.93 -28.22 5.40
CA GLN A 105 14.17 -27.33 6.29
C GLN A 105 15.07 -26.71 7.37
N PRO A 106 15.01 -25.37 7.54
CA PRO A 106 15.84 -24.66 8.50
C PRO A 106 15.52 -25.12 9.92
N THR A 107 16.57 -25.36 10.71
CA THR A 107 16.40 -25.75 12.11
C THR A 107 15.72 -24.64 12.92
N PHE A 108 15.05 -24.98 14.02
CA PHE A 108 14.42 -23.99 14.90
C PHE A 108 15.40 -22.89 15.35
N ALA A 109 16.66 -23.26 15.67
CA ALA A 109 17.71 -22.31 16.04
C ALA A 109 18.10 -21.35 14.89
N GLU A 110 17.90 -21.76 13.65
CA GLU A 110 18.15 -20.97 12.45
C GLU A 110 16.99 -20.03 12.15
N ILE A 111 15.75 -20.52 12.33
CA ILE A 111 14.54 -19.69 12.30
C ILE A 111 14.60 -18.61 13.39
N GLN A 112 15.03 -18.95 14.61
CA GLN A 112 15.16 -18.00 15.71
C GLN A 112 16.25 -16.94 15.42
N ARG A 113 17.40 -17.35 14.89
CA ARG A 113 18.46 -16.39 14.46
C ARG A 113 17.98 -15.46 13.34
N GLN A 114 17.18 -15.95 12.40
CA GLN A 114 16.55 -15.13 11.37
C GLN A 114 15.54 -14.13 11.97
N ALA A 115 14.74 -14.57 12.95
CA ALA A 115 13.79 -13.70 13.66
C ALA A 115 14.51 -12.60 14.45
N ASP A 116 15.60 -12.91 15.15
CA ASP A 116 16.39 -11.95 15.91
C ASP A 116 17.11 -10.96 14.99
N ALA A 117 17.67 -11.44 13.86
CA ALA A 117 18.25 -10.59 12.84
C ALA A 117 17.22 -9.65 12.20
N MET A 118 15.99 -10.13 11.98
CA MET A 118 14.89 -9.27 11.54
C MET A 118 14.52 -8.23 12.60
N ALA A 119 14.42 -8.61 13.87
CA ALA A 119 14.12 -7.70 14.97
C ALA A 119 15.19 -6.59 15.11
N ALA A 120 16.48 -6.94 14.98
CA ALA A 120 17.57 -5.98 14.98
C ALA A 120 17.48 -4.98 13.81
N ARG A 121 17.24 -5.48 12.58
CA ARG A 121 17.02 -4.63 11.40
C ARG A 121 15.83 -3.68 11.58
N TRP A 122 14.80 -4.12 12.31
CA TRP A 122 13.65 -3.25 12.62
C TRP A 122 13.96 -2.19 13.66
N GLY A 123 14.74 -2.53 14.69
CA GLY A 123 15.23 -1.53 15.65
C GLY A 123 15.97 -0.40 14.94
N GLN A 124 16.87 -0.78 14.01
CA GLN A 124 17.63 0.17 13.21
C GLN A 124 16.73 1.01 12.27
N ALA A 125 15.81 0.37 11.54
CA ALA A 125 14.87 1.09 10.68
C ALA A 125 13.94 2.05 11.44
N ARG A 126 13.64 1.76 12.72
CA ARG A 126 12.85 2.63 13.58
C ARG A 126 13.65 3.87 14.00
N ALA A 127 14.91 3.69 14.40
CA ALA A 127 15.81 4.80 14.72
C ALA A 127 15.98 5.73 13.50
N GLU A 128 16.26 5.17 12.31
CA GLU A 128 16.35 5.94 11.06
C GLU A 128 15.04 6.70 10.74
N SER A 129 13.88 6.14 11.10
CA SER A 129 12.59 6.81 10.89
C SER A 129 12.36 7.98 11.84
N GLU A 130 12.87 7.89 13.06
CA GLU A 130 12.82 8.99 14.04
C GLU A 130 13.77 10.10 13.60
N ASP A 131 14.98 9.77 13.15
CA ASP A 131 15.92 10.73 12.56
C ASP A 131 15.31 11.46 11.35
N LEU A 132 14.71 10.73 10.41
CA LEU A 132 14.03 11.34 9.26
C LEU A 132 12.87 12.25 9.66
N ARG A 133 12.12 11.90 10.71
CA ARG A 133 11.07 12.78 11.24
C ARG A 133 11.65 14.08 11.78
N THR A 134 12.71 14.01 12.56
CA THR A 134 13.36 15.23 13.09
C THR A 134 13.89 16.13 11.98
N ILE A 135 14.48 15.55 10.93
CA ILE A 135 14.94 16.31 9.75
C ILE A 135 13.76 16.98 9.04
N LEU A 136 12.66 16.26 8.80
CA LEU A 136 11.48 16.82 8.14
C LEU A 136 10.82 17.93 8.97
N GLU A 137 10.78 17.79 10.30
CA GLU A 137 10.28 18.84 11.18
C GLU A 137 11.18 20.08 11.16
N ALA A 138 12.50 19.90 11.13
CA ALA A 138 13.44 21.01 10.99
C ALA A 138 13.27 21.74 9.65
N GLU A 139 13.11 21.03 8.54
CA GLU A 139 12.87 21.64 7.23
C GLU A 139 11.52 22.36 7.16
N ARG A 140 10.47 21.83 7.80
CA ARG A 140 9.18 22.53 7.92
C ARG A 140 9.30 23.85 8.68
N ARG A 141 10.09 23.87 9.76
CA ARG A 141 10.35 25.10 10.52
C ARG A 141 11.11 26.13 9.67
N LYS A 142 12.16 25.70 8.96
CA LYS A 142 12.89 26.59 8.03
C LYS A 142 11.96 27.16 6.96
N HIS A 143 11.10 26.33 6.35
CA HIS A 143 10.12 26.80 5.38
C HIS A 143 9.16 27.83 5.96
N ALA A 144 8.59 27.57 7.14
CA ALA A 144 7.72 28.52 7.83
C ALA A 144 8.43 29.85 8.14
N GLU A 145 9.70 29.81 8.56
CA GLU A 145 10.51 31.02 8.78
C GLU A 145 10.75 31.80 7.48
N THR A 146 11.04 31.12 6.37
CA THR A 146 11.22 31.79 5.07
C THR A 146 9.94 32.42 4.56
N GLU A 147 8.79 31.77 4.76
CA GLU A 147 7.48 32.30 4.39
C GLU A 147 7.12 33.53 5.23
N ALA A 148 7.33 33.47 6.56
CA ALA A 148 7.13 34.62 7.45
C ALA A 148 8.03 35.81 7.08
N ARG A 149 9.29 35.56 6.67
CA ARG A 149 10.19 36.61 6.17
C ARG A 149 9.68 37.21 4.85
N ALA A 150 9.20 36.38 3.93
CA ALA A 150 8.65 36.84 2.67
C ALA A 150 7.39 37.71 2.88
N ASP A 151 6.52 37.33 3.81
CA ASP A 151 5.33 38.12 4.17
C ASP A 151 5.70 39.44 4.86
N GLY A 152 6.72 39.44 5.72
CA GLY A 152 7.27 40.67 6.29
C GLY A 152 7.77 41.64 5.21
N LEU A 153 8.51 41.15 4.22
CA LEU A 153 8.97 41.95 3.08
C LEU A 153 7.81 42.46 2.22
N ARG A 154 6.79 41.64 1.96
CA ARG A 154 5.57 42.06 1.23
C ARG A 154 4.88 43.21 1.94
N LEU A 155 4.71 43.12 3.27
CA LEU A 155 4.08 44.16 4.08
C LEU A 155 4.91 45.45 4.11
N GLN A 156 6.24 45.35 4.06
CA GLN A 156 7.11 46.51 3.99
C GLN A 156 6.97 47.22 2.64
N VAL A 157 7.00 46.45 1.53
CA VAL A 157 6.81 46.99 0.17
C VAL A 157 5.46 47.69 0.03
N THR A 158 4.38 47.16 0.60
CA THR A 158 3.07 47.83 0.56
C THR A 158 3.07 49.13 1.35
N LYS A 159 3.69 49.18 2.53
CA LYS A 159 3.83 50.43 3.31
C LYS A 159 4.65 51.49 2.58
N ASP A 160 5.74 51.08 1.94
CA ASP A 160 6.60 51.99 1.16
C ASP A 160 5.83 52.55 -0.05
N LEU A 161 5.08 51.71 -0.77
CA LEU A 161 4.19 52.12 -1.86
C LEU A 161 3.11 53.11 -1.39
N GLU A 162 2.49 52.87 -0.23
CA GLU A 162 1.51 53.81 0.34
C GLU A 162 2.16 55.16 0.69
N HIS A 163 3.37 55.14 1.23
CA HIS A 163 4.10 56.36 1.56
C HIS A 163 4.47 57.14 0.28
N GLU A 164 4.96 56.46 -0.76
CA GLU A 164 5.23 57.07 -2.06
C GLU A 164 3.96 57.69 -2.67
N LEU A 165 2.82 56.99 -2.60
CA LEU A 165 1.54 57.51 -3.11
C LEU A 165 1.08 58.77 -2.36
N ARG A 166 1.26 58.82 -1.03
CA ARG A 166 0.98 60.02 -0.22
C ARG A 166 1.91 61.17 -0.62
N GLN A 167 3.20 60.91 -0.84
CA GLN A 167 4.14 61.92 -1.32
C GLN A 167 3.76 62.45 -2.71
N GLU A 168 3.41 61.56 -3.65
CA GLU A 168 2.97 61.97 -4.98
C GLU A 168 1.72 62.84 -4.91
N THR A 169 0.77 62.48 -4.05
CA THR A 169 -0.46 63.26 -3.82
C THR A 169 -0.15 64.66 -3.30
N ARG A 170 0.79 64.79 -2.34
CA ARG A 170 1.25 66.09 -1.83
C ARG A 170 1.93 66.94 -2.91
N VAL A 171 2.80 66.34 -3.71
CA VAL A 171 3.49 67.05 -4.82
C VAL A 171 2.47 67.54 -5.85
N ARG A 172 1.48 66.71 -6.21
CA ARG A 172 0.39 67.13 -7.11
C ARG A 172 -0.47 68.25 -6.52
N ALA A 173 -0.70 68.28 -5.22
CA ALA A 173 -1.43 69.36 -4.55
C ALA A 173 -0.62 70.68 -4.57
N LEU A 174 0.66 70.64 -4.21
CA LEU A 174 1.56 71.79 -4.27
C LEU A 174 1.68 72.35 -5.68
N ASN A 175 1.79 71.49 -6.69
CA ASN A 175 1.86 71.91 -8.08
C ASN A 175 0.56 72.61 -8.52
N ARG A 176 -0.61 72.12 -8.10
CA ARG A 176 -1.89 72.80 -8.35
C ARG A 176 -1.96 74.18 -7.69
N ALA A 177 -1.55 74.30 -6.42
CA ALA A 177 -1.50 75.58 -5.72
C ALA A 177 -0.55 76.58 -6.39
N LEU A 178 0.63 76.12 -6.84
CA LEU A 178 1.58 76.96 -7.56
C LEU A 178 1.04 77.45 -8.91
N MET A 179 0.35 76.58 -9.66
CA MET A 179 -0.27 76.97 -10.93
C MET A 179 -1.39 78.00 -10.72
N ALA A 180 -2.15 77.91 -9.62
CA ALA A 180 -3.14 78.91 -9.23
C ALA A 180 -2.48 80.25 -8.87
N ALA A 181 -1.45 80.25 -8.02
CA ALA A 181 -0.69 81.45 -7.68
C ALA A 181 -0.05 82.13 -8.91
N ARG A 182 0.43 81.35 -9.89
CA ARG A 182 0.93 81.89 -11.16
C ARG A 182 -0.15 82.56 -11.99
N ALA A 183 -1.38 82.03 -11.99
CA ALA A 183 -2.50 82.66 -12.67
C ALA A 183 -2.83 84.02 -12.03
N GLU A 184 -2.79 84.10 -10.69
CA GLU A 184 -2.99 85.34 -9.93
C GLU A 184 -1.86 86.37 -10.17
N THR A 185 -0.59 85.94 -10.17
CA THR A 185 0.53 86.86 -10.46
C THR A 185 0.58 87.31 -11.92
N ARG A 186 0.14 86.47 -12.87
CA ARG A 186 0.00 86.88 -14.28
C ARG A 186 -1.13 87.90 -14.45
N ALA A 187 -2.19 87.82 -13.65
CA ALA A 187 -3.22 88.86 -13.59
C ALA A 187 -2.68 90.18 -12.99
N ALA A 188 -1.69 90.13 -12.09
CA ALA A 188 -1.05 91.31 -11.49
C ALA A 188 0.11 91.89 -12.33
N SER A 189 0.70 91.12 -13.25
CA SER A 189 1.92 91.47 -14.00
C SER A 189 1.64 92.18 -15.34
N ILE A 190 0.73 93.16 -15.35
CA ILE A 190 0.68 94.24 -16.34
C ILE A 190 1.24 95.52 -15.69
N LYS A 191 2.46 95.43 -15.12
CA LYS A 191 3.33 96.57 -14.76
C LYS A 191 4.61 96.03 -14.11
N GLY A 192 5.78 96.31 -14.70
CA GLY A 192 7.07 96.24 -14.01
C GLY A 192 8.13 95.35 -14.66
N GLU A 193 8.79 95.85 -15.72
CA GLU A 193 9.90 95.20 -16.41
C GLU A 193 11.25 95.39 -15.67
N ALA A 194 11.38 94.81 -14.47
CA ALA A 194 12.67 94.65 -13.81
C ALA A 194 12.78 93.39 -12.92
N GLU A 195 11.68 92.82 -12.44
CA GLU A 195 11.66 91.55 -11.69
C GLU A 195 11.69 90.29 -12.58
N SER A 196 11.55 90.47 -13.90
CA SER A 196 11.37 89.37 -14.87
C SER A 196 12.60 88.47 -15.04
N VAL A 197 13.82 88.97 -14.77
CA VAL A 197 15.08 88.22 -14.99
C VAL A 197 15.38 87.22 -13.86
N VAL A 198 15.05 87.55 -12.61
CA VAL A 198 15.21 86.63 -11.46
C VAL A 198 14.07 85.60 -11.42
N LEU A 199 12.85 86.01 -11.79
CA LEU A 199 11.71 85.11 -11.96
C LEU A 199 11.95 84.10 -13.10
N THR A 200 12.51 84.51 -14.23
CA THR A 200 12.81 83.59 -15.34
C THR A 200 13.90 82.56 -14.99
N ALA A 201 14.93 82.93 -14.21
CA ALA A 201 15.95 81.97 -13.78
C ALA A 201 15.41 80.93 -12.78
N SER A 202 14.55 81.33 -11.85
CA SER A 202 13.89 80.42 -10.90
C SER A 202 12.83 79.53 -11.57
N LEU A 203 12.11 80.06 -12.57
CA LEU A 203 11.20 79.32 -13.46
C LEU A 203 11.93 78.21 -14.22
N ARG A 204 13.07 78.51 -14.86
CA ARG A 204 13.88 77.51 -15.58
C ARG A 204 14.37 76.38 -14.67
N ARG A 205 14.89 76.70 -13.48
CA ARG A 205 15.31 75.65 -12.51
C ARG A 205 14.14 74.79 -12.03
N TRP A 206 12.95 75.36 -11.92
CA TRP A 206 11.75 74.61 -11.57
C TRP A 206 11.28 73.72 -12.74
N GLU A 207 11.27 74.23 -13.96
CA GLU A 207 10.99 73.46 -15.18
C GLU A 207 11.94 72.26 -15.34
N ASP A 208 13.24 72.44 -15.10
CA ASP A 208 14.22 71.34 -15.11
C ASP A 208 13.96 70.29 -14.03
N ARG A 209 13.48 70.70 -12.85
CA ARG A 209 13.08 69.75 -11.79
C ARG A 209 11.83 68.97 -12.19
N CYS A 210 10.82 69.65 -12.75
CA CYS A 210 9.62 69.00 -13.27
C CYS A 210 9.95 68.03 -14.41
N ARG A 211 10.83 68.43 -15.34
CA ARG A 211 11.27 67.59 -16.45
C ARG A 211 11.98 66.33 -15.97
N ARG A 212 12.89 66.46 -14.99
CA ARG A 212 13.54 65.31 -14.34
C ARG A 212 12.53 64.40 -13.64
N ALA A 213 11.58 64.96 -12.90
CA ALA A 213 10.54 64.18 -12.24
C ALA A 213 9.65 63.40 -13.24
N VAL A 214 9.30 64.00 -14.38
CA VAL A 214 8.53 63.32 -15.44
C VAL A 214 9.31 62.19 -16.08
N LEU A 215 10.61 62.39 -16.37
CA LEU A 215 11.48 61.34 -16.90
C LEU A 215 11.64 60.19 -15.90
N GLU A 216 11.74 60.50 -14.61
CA GLU A 216 11.81 59.50 -13.55
C GLU A 216 10.52 58.67 -13.45
N LEU A 217 9.35 59.32 -13.51
CA LEU A 217 8.07 58.63 -13.56
C LEU A 217 7.93 57.74 -14.80
N ARG A 218 8.44 58.17 -15.97
CA ARG A 218 8.48 57.33 -17.17
C ARG A 218 9.36 56.10 -16.98
N ARG A 219 10.57 56.26 -16.41
CA ARG A 219 11.47 55.14 -16.11
C ARG A 219 10.82 54.16 -15.12
N ARG A 220 10.19 54.65 -14.05
CA ARG A 220 9.45 53.80 -13.10
C ARG A 220 8.30 53.03 -13.76
N ARG A 221 7.54 53.66 -14.67
CA ARG A 221 6.48 52.99 -15.43
C ARG A 221 7.03 51.90 -16.35
N GLN A 222 8.17 52.16 -16.99
CA GLN A 222 8.83 51.17 -17.84
C GLN A 222 9.29 49.97 -17.01
N HIS A 223 9.97 50.19 -15.88
CA HIS A 223 10.32 49.11 -14.96
C HIS A 223 9.11 48.37 -14.41
N HIS A 224 8.03 49.07 -14.06
CA HIS A 224 6.79 48.42 -13.62
C HIS A 224 6.21 47.52 -14.73
N ALA A 225 6.22 47.97 -15.99
CA ALA A 225 5.79 47.16 -17.13
C ALA A 225 6.65 45.90 -17.32
N GLU A 226 7.98 46.04 -17.19
CA GLU A 226 8.92 44.91 -17.22
C GLU A 226 8.64 43.91 -16.09
N LEU A 227 8.48 44.39 -14.85
CA LEU A 227 8.12 43.56 -13.69
C LEU A 227 6.79 42.84 -13.89
N MET A 228 5.77 43.51 -14.43
CA MET A 228 4.49 42.88 -14.75
C MET A 228 4.63 41.82 -15.85
N GLY A 229 5.53 42.02 -16.82
CA GLY A 229 5.94 41.00 -17.79
C GLY A 229 6.52 39.75 -17.12
N TYR A 230 7.47 39.92 -16.18
CA TYR A 230 8.04 38.82 -15.41
C TYR A 230 6.99 38.09 -14.56
N VAL A 231 6.07 38.83 -13.90
CA VAL A 231 4.95 38.23 -13.16
C VAL A 231 4.06 37.40 -14.09
N GLY A 232 3.83 37.85 -15.33
CA GLY A 232 3.12 37.09 -16.36
C GLY A 232 3.79 35.75 -16.68
N LEU A 233 5.11 35.77 -16.90
CA LEU A 233 5.91 34.56 -17.16
C LEU A 233 5.88 33.59 -15.96
N LEU A 234 6.01 34.10 -14.73
CA LEU A 234 5.92 33.28 -13.52
C LEU A 234 4.54 32.62 -13.37
N LYS A 235 3.45 33.35 -13.64
CA LYS A 235 2.09 32.78 -13.64
C LYS A 235 1.91 31.71 -14.72
N GLN A 236 2.57 31.86 -15.87
CA GLN A 236 2.54 30.84 -16.92
C GLN A 236 3.33 29.59 -16.52
N ALA A 237 4.52 29.77 -15.95
CA ALA A 237 5.34 28.68 -15.42
C ALA A 237 4.61 27.92 -14.31
N LEU A 238 3.97 28.63 -13.38
CA LEU A 238 3.16 28.02 -12.31
C LEU A 238 2.00 27.18 -12.87
N ARG A 239 1.24 27.71 -13.85
CA ARG A 239 0.17 26.95 -14.52
C ARG A 239 0.69 25.73 -15.29
N LYS A 240 1.90 25.79 -15.83
CA LYS A 240 2.54 24.63 -16.48
C LYS A 240 2.94 23.57 -15.43
N ALA A 241 3.56 23.99 -14.33
CA ALA A 241 3.92 23.11 -13.22
C ALA A 241 2.68 22.42 -12.62
N GLN A 242 1.60 23.16 -12.39
CA GLN A 242 0.34 22.61 -11.89
C GLN A 242 -0.25 21.54 -12.83
N ARG A 243 -0.25 21.77 -14.15
CA ARG A 243 -0.70 20.77 -15.13
C ARG A 243 0.17 19.50 -15.10
N ASN A 244 1.48 19.67 -15.02
CA ASN A 244 2.41 18.55 -14.92
C ASN A 244 2.19 17.75 -13.63
N LEU A 245 1.97 18.43 -12.50
CA LEU A 245 1.65 17.79 -11.23
C LEU A 245 0.34 17.00 -11.31
N SER A 246 -0.73 17.60 -11.84
CA SER A 246 -2.01 16.90 -12.01
C SER A 246 -1.90 15.70 -12.96
N ALA A 247 -1.06 15.78 -13.99
CA ALA A 247 -0.82 14.66 -14.91
C ALA A 247 -0.02 13.53 -14.22
N ALA A 248 0.94 13.89 -13.37
CA ALA A 248 1.69 12.93 -12.56
C ALA A 248 0.78 12.22 -11.55
N ASP A 249 -0.11 12.95 -10.87
CA ASP A 249 -1.09 12.39 -9.94
C ASP A 249 -2.03 11.42 -10.66
N ALA A 250 -2.55 11.79 -11.83
CA ALA A 250 -3.39 10.91 -12.64
C ALA A 250 -2.64 9.64 -13.11
N ALA A 251 -1.34 9.75 -13.43
CA ALA A 251 -0.52 8.59 -13.78
C ALA A 251 -0.30 7.65 -12.59
N VAL A 252 -0.10 8.21 -11.39
CA VAL A 252 0.04 7.43 -10.16
C VAL A 252 -1.25 6.71 -9.80
N LEU A 253 -2.40 7.38 -9.88
CA LEU A 253 -3.69 6.76 -9.63
C LEU A 253 -3.97 5.59 -10.58
N ARG A 254 -3.65 5.74 -11.88
CA ARG A 254 -3.76 4.64 -12.84
C ARG A 254 -2.91 3.42 -12.44
N ARG A 255 -1.66 3.64 -12.01
CA ARG A 255 -0.80 2.54 -11.51
C ARG A 255 -1.37 1.87 -10.26
N PHE A 256 -2.02 2.62 -9.37
CA PHE A 256 -2.68 2.04 -8.21
C PHE A 256 -3.89 1.19 -8.60
N ASP A 257 -4.67 1.61 -9.59
CA ASP A 257 -5.80 0.84 -10.08
C ASP A 257 -5.36 -0.43 -10.83
N GLU A 258 -4.30 -0.34 -11.64
CA GLU A 258 -3.63 -1.51 -12.24
C GLU A 258 -3.15 -2.50 -11.16
N ALA A 259 -2.46 -2.01 -10.13
CA ALA A 259 -2.01 -2.85 -9.01
C ALA A 259 -3.18 -3.50 -8.25
N ARG A 260 -4.31 -2.79 -8.10
CA ARG A 260 -5.54 -3.35 -7.52
C ARG A 260 -6.15 -4.43 -8.40
N ALA A 261 -6.17 -4.25 -9.72
CA ALA A 261 -6.65 -5.26 -10.65
C ALA A 261 -5.80 -6.54 -10.54
N TYR A 262 -4.47 -6.38 -10.57
CA TYR A 262 -3.53 -7.48 -10.40
C TYR A 262 -3.71 -8.24 -9.07
N CYS A 263 -3.99 -7.53 -7.97
CA CYS A 263 -4.29 -8.18 -6.69
C CYS A 263 -5.57 -9.02 -6.75
N ARG A 264 -6.60 -8.57 -7.47
CA ARG A 264 -7.85 -9.35 -7.64
C ARG A 264 -7.61 -10.60 -8.49
N GLU A 265 -6.78 -10.51 -9.51
CA GLU A 265 -6.37 -11.66 -10.33
C GLU A 265 -5.62 -12.70 -9.49
N LEU A 266 -4.64 -12.28 -8.69
CA LEU A 266 -3.94 -13.18 -7.76
C LEU A 266 -4.87 -13.84 -6.73
N GLU A 267 -5.86 -13.10 -6.22
CA GLU A 267 -6.88 -13.67 -5.34
C GLU A 267 -7.76 -14.69 -6.06
N HIS A 268 -8.10 -14.45 -7.32
CA HIS A 268 -8.84 -15.39 -8.15
C HIS A 268 -8.04 -16.67 -8.39
N GLU A 269 -6.79 -16.56 -8.82
CA GLU A 269 -5.88 -17.70 -9.03
C GLU A 269 -5.71 -18.52 -7.74
N ARG A 270 -5.57 -17.85 -6.59
CA ARG A 270 -5.49 -18.55 -5.29
C ARG A 270 -6.75 -19.36 -5.00
N ARG A 271 -7.94 -18.80 -5.26
CA ARG A 271 -9.22 -19.50 -5.08
C ARG A 271 -9.36 -20.67 -6.05
N GLU A 272 -8.84 -20.54 -7.26
CA GLU A 272 -8.82 -21.64 -8.24
C GLU A 272 -7.89 -22.76 -7.79
N ARG A 273 -6.68 -22.43 -7.31
CA ARG A 273 -5.76 -23.43 -6.75
C ARG A 273 -6.36 -24.14 -5.55
N THR A 274 -7.05 -23.45 -4.65
CA THR A 274 -7.72 -24.12 -3.51
C THR A 274 -8.83 -25.05 -3.99
N ARG A 275 -9.64 -24.65 -4.98
CA ARG A 275 -10.67 -25.54 -5.57
C ARG A 275 -10.06 -26.74 -6.27
N GLN A 276 -8.93 -26.56 -6.96
CA GLN A 276 -8.20 -27.66 -7.58
C GLN A 276 -7.65 -28.63 -6.54
N GLN A 277 -7.09 -28.11 -5.44
CA GLN A 277 -6.62 -28.93 -4.33
C GLN A 277 -7.78 -29.71 -3.68
N GLU A 278 -8.91 -29.06 -3.41
CA GLU A 278 -10.10 -29.73 -2.86
C GLU A 278 -10.60 -30.85 -3.78
N ARG A 279 -10.57 -30.65 -5.10
CA ARG A 279 -10.92 -31.70 -6.08
C ARG A 279 -9.90 -32.83 -6.08
N ALA A 280 -8.61 -32.53 -5.98
CA ALA A 280 -7.56 -33.54 -5.92
C ALA A 280 -7.69 -34.38 -4.63
N ASP A 281 -7.92 -33.74 -3.49
CA ASP A 281 -8.13 -34.40 -2.21
C ASP A 281 -9.39 -35.28 -2.23
N GLU A 282 -10.48 -34.81 -2.83
CA GLU A 282 -11.71 -35.60 -3.00
C GLU A 282 -11.49 -36.82 -3.91
N LEU A 283 -10.78 -36.67 -5.03
CA LEU A 283 -10.42 -37.79 -5.89
C LEU A 283 -9.51 -38.78 -5.18
N HIS A 284 -8.56 -38.30 -4.36
CA HIS A 284 -7.69 -39.15 -3.57
C HIS A 284 -8.48 -39.98 -2.55
N ARG A 285 -9.43 -39.37 -1.82
CA ARG A 285 -10.32 -40.10 -0.90
C ARG A 285 -11.13 -41.18 -1.62
N ARG A 286 -11.63 -40.89 -2.83
CA ARG A 286 -12.38 -41.87 -3.64
C ARG A 286 -11.52 -43.03 -4.09
N LEU A 287 -10.26 -42.77 -4.46
CA LEU A 287 -9.30 -43.81 -4.79
C LEU A 287 -9.01 -44.69 -3.57
N GLU A 288 -8.73 -44.09 -2.41
CA GLU A 288 -8.53 -44.86 -1.18
C GLU A 288 -9.74 -45.73 -0.82
N THR A 289 -10.97 -45.24 -0.99
CA THR A 289 -12.17 -46.05 -0.75
C THR A 289 -12.29 -47.19 -1.77
N ALA A 290 -12.02 -46.93 -3.05
CA ALA A 290 -12.06 -47.95 -4.09
C ALA A 290 -10.98 -49.02 -3.88
N GLU A 291 -9.78 -48.63 -3.42
CA GLU A 291 -8.71 -49.56 -3.05
C GLU A 291 -9.11 -50.45 -1.88
N ARG A 292 -9.69 -49.87 -0.80
CA ARG A 292 -10.21 -50.66 0.33
C ARG A 292 -11.32 -51.63 -0.08
N ASP A 293 -12.24 -51.21 -0.95
CA ASP A 293 -13.30 -52.07 -1.47
C ASP A 293 -12.75 -53.20 -2.36
N HIS A 294 -11.74 -52.89 -3.19
CA HIS A 294 -11.03 -53.88 -3.99
C HIS A 294 -10.28 -54.90 -3.10
N GLU A 295 -9.62 -54.45 -2.03
CA GLU A 295 -8.97 -55.34 -1.07
C GLU A 295 -9.99 -56.23 -0.33
N ALA A 296 -11.12 -55.66 0.10
CA ALA A 296 -12.19 -56.39 0.75
C ALA A 296 -12.80 -57.47 -0.16
N THR A 297 -13.06 -57.13 -1.44
CA THR A 297 -13.57 -58.08 -2.43
C THR A 297 -12.54 -59.16 -2.77
N ALA A 298 -11.26 -58.81 -2.87
CA ALA A 298 -10.19 -59.78 -3.07
C ALA A 298 -10.07 -60.77 -1.89
N GLU A 299 -10.21 -60.31 -0.65
CA GLU A 299 -10.18 -61.19 0.53
C GLU A 299 -11.44 -62.07 0.64
N ALA A 300 -12.61 -61.51 0.29
CA ALA A 300 -13.85 -62.29 0.19
C ALA A 300 -13.72 -63.41 -0.86
N LEU A 301 -13.15 -63.11 -2.02
CA LEU A 301 -12.88 -64.10 -3.07
C LEU A 301 -11.91 -65.19 -2.58
N ARG A 302 -10.81 -64.82 -1.91
CA ARG A 302 -9.87 -65.80 -1.32
C ARG A 302 -10.56 -66.70 -0.30
N THR A 303 -11.45 -66.14 0.51
CA THR A 303 -12.23 -66.90 1.49
C THR A 303 -13.17 -67.90 0.81
N ALA A 304 -13.94 -67.46 -0.19
CA ALA A 304 -14.83 -68.33 -0.97
C ALA A 304 -14.06 -69.45 -1.71
N LEU A 305 -12.86 -69.14 -2.25
CA LEU A 305 -12.00 -70.15 -2.87
C LEU A 305 -11.52 -71.19 -1.85
N ARG A 306 -11.13 -70.77 -0.64
CA ARG A 306 -10.75 -71.70 0.45
C ARG A 306 -11.92 -72.60 0.87
N GLU A 307 -13.13 -72.05 0.95
CA GLU A 307 -14.35 -72.81 1.26
C GLU A 307 -14.66 -73.84 0.17
N ARG A 308 -14.60 -73.44 -1.10
CA ARG A 308 -14.77 -74.37 -2.23
C ARG A 308 -13.75 -75.50 -2.17
N ASP A 309 -12.48 -75.19 -1.97
CA ASP A 309 -11.42 -76.20 -1.90
C ASP A 309 -11.60 -77.13 -0.67
N ALA A 310 -12.21 -76.66 0.42
CA ALA A 310 -12.59 -77.49 1.57
C ALA A 310 -13.77 -78.42 1.22
N LEU A 311 -14.81 -77.91 0.55
CA LEU A 311 -15.95 -78.72 0.08
C LEU A 311 -15.52 -79.78 -0.94
N ASP A 312 -14.59 -79.47 -1.84
CA ASP A 312 -14.05 -80.45 -2.80
C ASP A 312 -13.28 -81.57 -2.09
N LYS A 313 -12.55 -81.26 -1.00
CA LYS A 313 -11.92 -82.26 -0.12
C LYS A 313 -12.95 -83.12 0.60
N GLU A 314 -14.05 -82.55 1.08
CA GLU A 314 -15.13 -83.34 1.69
C GLU A 314 -15.83 -84.23 0.67
N ARG A 315 -16.11 -83.70 -0.53
CA ARG A 315 -16.71 -84.47 -1.62
C ARG A 315 -15.84 -85.65 -2.04
N THR A 316 -14.52 -85.45 -2.15
CA THR A 316 -13.59 -86.55 -2.46
C THR A 316 -13.52 -87.59 -1.33
N ARG A 317 -13.54 -87.18 -0.06
CA ARG A 317 -13.66 -88.11 1.08
C ARG A 317 -14.95 -88.93 1.02
N LEU A 318 -16.09 -88.27 0.85
CA LEU A 318 -17.38 -88.94 0.74
C LEU A 318 -17.46 -89.89 -0.46
N ALA A 319 -16.83 -89.54 -1.59
CA ALA A 319 -16.74 -90.44 -2.74
C ALA A 319 -15.96 -91.72 -2.41
N VAL A 320 -14.81 -91.59 -1.74
CA VAL A 320 -14.03 -92.74 -1.26
C VAL A 320 -14.83 -93.56 -0.24
N ASP A 321 -15.51 -92.91 0.72
CA ASP A 321 -16.33 -93.61 1.72
C ASP A 321 -17.48 -94.39 1.07
N LEU A 322 -18.10 -93.84 0.03
CA LEU A 322 -19.15 -94.52 -0.76
C LEU A 322 -18.61 -95.69 -1.57
N GLU A 323 -17.41 -95.56 -2.17
CA GLU A 323 -16.74 -96.68 -2.86
C GLU A 323 -16.47 -97.84 -1.88
N VAL A 324 -15.91 -97.53 -0.71
CA VAL A 324 -15.63 -98.52 0.34
C VAL A 324 -16.92 -99.20 0.83
N LEU A 325 -17.99 -98.45 1.05
CA LEU A 325 -19.30 -99.01 1.41
C LEU A 325 -19.86 -99.91 0.29
N GLY A 326 -19.68 -99.50 -0.97
CA GLY A 326 -20.02 -100.31 -2.14
C GLY A 326 -19.30 -101.66 -2.11
N GLU A 327 -17.98 -101.65 -1.91
CA GLU A 327 -17.20 -102.89 -1.78
C GLU A 327 -17.66 -103.76 -0.59
N HIS A 328 -17.96 -103.15 0.57
CA HIS A 328 -18.47 -103.90 1.72
C HIS A 328 -19.83 -104.55 1.44
N LEU A 329 -20.72 -103.86 0.72
CA LEU A 329 -22.02 -104.40 0.33
C LEU A 329 -21.89 -105.51 -0.72
N GLU A 330 -20.96 -105.38 -1.67
CA GLU A 330 -20.67 -106.44 -2.64
C GLU A 330 -20.12 -107.70 -1.94
N ARG A 331 -19.16 -107.56 -1.03
CA ARG A 331 -18.66 -108.68 -0.20
C ARG A 331 -19.78 -109.31 0.65
N ALA A 332 -20.66 -108.50 1.24
CA ALA A 332 -21.80 -109.01 2.00
C ALA A 332 -22.82 -109.75 1.11
N GLN A 333 -23.05 -109.28 -0.12
CA GLN A 333 -23.87 -109.99 -1.11
C GLN A 333 -23.21 -111.28 -1.60
N GLU A 334 -21.89 -111.31 -1.78
CA GLU A 334 -21.13 -112.52 -2.13
C GLU A 334 -21.18 -113.55 -0.99
N SER A 335 -20.98 -113.14 0.27
CA SER A 335 -21.19 -114.00 1.45
C SER A 335 -22.64 -114.48 1.58
N ALA A 336 -23.63 -113.67 1.21
CA ALA A 336 -25.03 -114.09 1.20
C ALA A 336 -25.39 -115.02 0.03
N ARG A 337 -24.62 -115.00 -1.08
CA ARG A 337 -24.77 -115.91 -2.22
C ARG A 337 -24.03 -117.24 -2.04
N HIS A 338 -23.04 -117.30 -1.14
CA HIS A 338 -22.34 -118.53 -0.73
C HIS A 338 -22.39 -118.74 0.79
N PRO A 339 -23.54 -119.16 1.36
CA PRO A 339 -23.66 -119.45 2.80
C PRO A 339 -23.01 -120.79 3.22
N GLU A 340 -22.58 -121.61 2.26
CA GLU A 340 -22.03 -122.94 2.49
C GLU A 340 -20.56 -122.95 2.04
N ASP A 341 -19.63 -122.62 2.95
CA ASP A 341 -18.21 -123.04 2.96
C ASP A 341 -17.50 -122.42 4.18
N SER A 342 -18.13 -122.52 5.34
CA SER A 342 -17.54 -122.14 6.63
C SER A 342 -17.94 -123.17 7.69
N GLU A 343 -17.47 -124.41 7.50
CA GLU A 343 -17.22 -125.35 8.59
C GLU A 343 -15.81 -125.17 9.15
#